data_AF-D9UEW3-F1
#
_entry.id   AF-D9UEW3-F1
#
_cell.length_a   1.000
_cell.length_b   1.000
_cell.length_c   1.000
_cell.angle_alpha   90.00
_cell.angle_beta   90.00
_cell.angle_gamma   90.00
#
_symmetry.space_group_name_H-M   'P 1'
#
loop_
_entity.id
_entity.type
_entity.pdbx_description
1 polymer ?
#
loop_
_entity_poly.entity_id
_entity_poly.type
_entity_poly.pdbx_seq_one_letter_code
_entity_poly.pdbx_strand_id
1 'polypeptide(L)'
;MVVSPTLGASAQAPQGAKSPQAAAKKATEAKNVIFINGDGMGPAAREAARLYLAGLDGELTMDKLPVAGQLTTSPHDPKAVVTDSAAAASAWATGEKTYNGAISVDVDGNKLATLGQQAKAAGKRTGLVTTAQVTDASPAAFFSNTADRGQQDEIARQYLDVSRPDVILGGG
;
A
#
# COMPACT_ATOMS: atom_id res chain seq x y z
N MET A 1 1.72 -47.40 -20.43
CA MET A 1 1.43 -48.75 -19.89
C MET A 1 1.76 -48.71 -18.41
N VAL A 2 0.80 -49.13 -17.61
CA VAL A 2 0.70 -48.92 -16.16
C VAL A 2 1.64 -49.85 -15.41
N VAL A 3 2.27 -49.34 -14.35
CA VAL A 3 2.43 -50.06 -13.08
C VAL A 3 2.54 -49.05 -11.95
N SER A 4 1.46 -48.96 -11.16
CA SER A 4 1.41 -48.34 -9.84
C SER A 4 2.26 -49.13 -8.84
N PRO A 5 2.58 -48.51 -7.70
CA PRO A 5 2.28 -49.17 -6.43
C PRO A 5 1.42 -48.33 -5.51
N THR A 6 0.66 -49.08 -4.73
CA THR A 6 -0.44 -48.75 -3.85
C THR A 6 0.01 -48.25 -2.48
N LEU A 7 -0.85 -47.42 -1.87
CA LEU A 7 -1.23 -47.38 -0.44
C LEU A 7 -0.19 -47.08 0.65
N GLY A 8 -0.47 -46.00 1.39
CA GLY A 8 -0.72 -46.13 2.83
C GLY A 8 0.37 -45.63 3.77
N ALA A 9 0.33 -44.33 4.11
CA ALA A 9 0.76 -43.85 5.41
C ALA A 9 0.03 -42.55 5.74
N SER A 10 -0.96 -42.64 6.62
CA SER A 10 -1.50 -41.52 7.37
C SER A 10 -0.40 -40.91 8.23
N ALA A 11 0.23 -39.84 7.75
CA ALA A 11 1.08 -39.02 8.59
C ALA A 11 0.18 -38.12 9.45
N GLN A 12 0.03 -38.51 10.72
CA GLN A 12 -0.56 -37.70 11.77
C GLN A 12 0.08 -36.32 11.78
N ALA A 13 -0.74 -35.28 11.84
CA ALA A 13 -0.28 -33.93 12.09
C ALA A 13 0.48 -33.89 13.43
N PRO A 14 1.70 -33.33 13.49
CA PRO A 14 2.31 -33.03 14.77
C PRO A 14 1.51 -31.89 15.41
N GLN A 15 0.66 -32.28 16.37
CA GLN A 15 0.14 -31.37 17.38
C GLN A 15 1.34 -30.82 18.18
N GLY A 16 1.44 -29.49 18.27
CA GLY A 16 2.31 -28.85 19.26
C GLY A 16 3.56 -28.15 18.72
N ALA A 17 3.44 -27.32 17.69
CA ALA A 17 4.36 -26.19 17.54
C ALA A 17 3.66 -24.93 18.03
N LYS A 18 3.91 -24.55 19.29
CA LYS A 18 3.55 -23.21 19.77
C LYS A 18 4.30 -22.23 18.88
N SER A 19 3.57 -21.47 18.06
CA SER A 19 4.08 -20.30 17.36
C SER A 19 4.86 -19.46 18.38
N PRO A 20 6.08 -18.99 18.08
CA PRO A 20 6.75 -18.05 18.95
C PRO A 20 5.89 -16.80 18.98
N GLN A 21 5.07 -16.67 20.01
CA GLN A 21 4.29 -15.48 20.29
C GLN A 21 5.31 -14.42 20.68
N ALA A 22 5.78 -13.67 19.68
CA ALA A 22 6.57 -12.48 19.88
C ALA A 22 5.84 -11.64 20.93
N ALA A 23 6.46 -11.46 22.09
CA ALA A 23 5.90 -10.68 23.17
C ALA A 23 5.48 -9.32 22.60
N ALA A 24 4.16 -9.06 22.59
CA ALA A 24 3.63 -7.81 22.07
C ALA A 24 4.15 -6.68 22.96
N LYS A 25 5.22 -6.01 22.51
CA LYS A 25 5.65 -4.74 23.11
C LYS A 25 4.42 -3.85 23.14
N LYS A 26 4.06 -3.36 24.33
CA LYS A 26 2.96 -2.41 24.54
C LYS A 26 3.18 -1.26 23.55
N ALA A 27 2.33 -1.18 22.54
CA ALA A 27 2.51 -0.21 21.46
C ALA A 27 2.36 1.18 22.06
N THR A 28 3.47 1.92 22.16
CA THR A 28 3.42 3.35 22.41
C THR A 28 2.70 3.99 21.24
N GLU A 29 1.71 4.83 21.54
CA GLU A 29 0.92 5.53 20.52
C GLU A 29 1.85 6.32 19.60
N ALA A 30 1.71 6.13 18.29
CA ALA A 30 2.53 6.80 17.30
C ALA A 30 2.13 8.28 17.19
N LYS A 31 3.04 9.18 17.56
CA LYS A 31 2.82 10.63 17.40
C LYS A 31 2.74 11.05 15.93
N ASN A 32 3.57 10.42 15.08
CA ASN A 32 3.71 10.71 13.65
C ASN A 32 3.80 9.40 12.87
N VAL A 33 3.34 9.41 11.62
CA VAL A 33 3.46 8.30 10.68
C VAL A 33 4.09 8.82 9.39
N ILE A 34 5.10 8.12 8.88
CA ILE A 34 5.70 8.37 7.57
C ILE A 34 5.47 7.11 6.74
N PHE A 35 4.74 7.25 5.65
CA PHE A 35 4.46 6.17 4.71
C PHE A 35 5.31 6.38 3.44
N ILE A 36 6.12 5.39 3.09
CA ILE A 36 6.99 5.43 1.92
C ILE A 36 6.53 4.34 0.95
N ASN A 37 6.08 4.76 -0.24
CA ASN A 37 5.71 3.85 -1.31
C ASN A 37 6.76 3.88 -2.43
N GLY A 38 7.33 2.72 -2.75
CA GLY A 38 8.07 2.54 -4.00
C GLY A 38 7.11 1.97 -5.05
N ASP A 39 6.58 2.80 -5.94
CA ASP A 39 5.66 2.32 -6.99
C ASP A 39 6.38 1.30 -7.89
N GLY A 40 5.74 0.14 -8.10
CA GLY A 40 6.32 -1.00 -8.82
C GLY A 40 7.44 -1.75 -8.10
N MET A 41 7.75 -1.44 -6.83
CA MET A 41 8.89 -2.03 -6.11
C MET A 41 8.56 -3.42 -5.52
N GLY A 42 8.48 -4.43 -6.39
CA GLY A 42 8.38 -5.83 -5.98
C GLY A 42 9.70 -6.41 -5.44
N PRO A 43 9.70 -7.66 -4.91
CA PRO A 43 10.90 -8.30 -4.37
C PRO A 43 12.08 -8.35 -5.35
N ALA A 44 11.81 -8.59 -6.63
CA ALA A 44 12.85 -8.62 -7.67
C ALA A 44 13.50 -7.25 -7.89
N ALA A 45 12.70 -6.17 -7.90
CA ALA A 45 13.22 -4.81 -8.03
C ALA A 45 14.08 -4.42 -6.81
N ARG A 46 13.65 -4.80 -5.60
CA ARG A 46 14.42 -4.60 -4.37
C ARG A 46 15.74 -5.35 -4.40
N GLU A 47 15.74 -6.61 -4.81
CA GLU A 47 16.99 -7.40 -4.88
C GLU A 47 17.96 -6.83 -5.92
N ALA A 48 17.48 -6.44 -7.09
CA ALA A 48 18.31 -5.78 -8.09
C ALA A 48 18.96 -4.49 -7.55
N ALA A 49 18.20 -3.66 -6.81
CA ALA A 49 18.72 -2.45 -6.18
C ALA A 49 19.76 -2.76 -5.09
N ARG A 50 19.53 -3.79 -4.26
CA ARG A 50 20.47 -4.24 -3.22
C ARG A 50 21.80 -4.67 -3.84
N LEU A 51 21.75 -5.52 -4.86
CA LEU A 51 22.95 -6.00 -5.56
C LEU A 51 23.75 -4.84 -6.19
N TYR A 52 23.06 -3.85 -6.76
CA TYR A 52 23.69 -2.70 -7.40
C TYR A 52 24.32 -1.72 -6.39
N LEU A 53 23.60 -1.39 -5.31
CA LEU A 53 24.01 -0.34 -4.36
C LEU A 53 24.86 -0.85 -3.20
N ALA A 54 24.65 -2.09 -2.77
CA ALA A 54 25.25 -2.65 -1.55
C ALA A 54 26.09 -3.92 -1.81
N GLY A 55 25.99 -4.51 -3.01
CA GLY A 55 26.72 -5.73 -3.36
C GLY A 55 26.08 -7.00 -2.77
N LEU A 56 26.75 -8.14 -2.94
CA LEU A 56 26.23 -9.46 -2.59
C LEU A 56 25.89 -9.61 -1.11
N ASP A 57 26.72 -9.06 -0.22
CA ASP A 57 26.58 -9.19 1.25
C ASP A 57 26.01 -7.93 1.91
N GLY A 58 25.63 -6.92 1.12
CA GLY A 58 25.13 -5.64 1.63
C GLY A 58 23.61 -5.59 1.80
N GLU A 59 23.17 -4.60 2.57
CA GLU A 59 21.76 -4.34 2.89
C GLU A 59 21.34 -2.92 2.47
N LEU A 60 20.08 -2.76 2.05
CA LEU A 60 19.45 -1.46 1.86
C LEU A 60 19.02 -0.87 3.21
N THR A 61 18.86 0.45 3.29
CA THR A 61 18.36 1.11 4.51
C THR A 61 17.01 0.56 4.97
N MET A 62 16.12 0.21 4.05
CA MET A 62 14.82 -0.38 4.36
C MET A 62 14.91 -1.78 4.99
N ASP A 63 16.00 -2.51 4.74
CA ASP A 63 16.22 -3.85 5.28
C ASP A 63 16.47 -3.80 6.80
N LYS A 64 16.86 -2.63 7.32
CA LYS A 64 17.07 -2.38 8.76
C LYS A 64 15.78 -2.19 9.55
N LEU A 65 14.61 -2.15 8.89
CA LEU A 65 13.33 -2.08 9.57
C LEU A 65 13.10 -3.39 10.36
N PRO A 66 12.69 -3.32 11.64
CA PRO A 66 12.65 -4.49 12.53
C PRO A 66 11.55 -5.50 12.19
N VAL A 67 10.62 -5.12 11.32
CA VAL A 67 9.46 -5.93 10.94
C VAL A 67 9.31 -5.88 9.43
N ALA A 68 9.17 -7.05 8.82
CA ALA A 68 8.85 -7.22 7.42
C ALA A 68 7.66 -8.18 7.27
N GLY A 69 6.91 -8.01 6.20
CA GLY A 69 5.75 -8.84 5.88
C GLY A 69 5.45 -8.84 4.40
N GLN A 70 4.52 -9.69 3.99
CA GLN A 70 3.98 -9.75 2.64
C GLN A 70 2.53 -9.32 2.66
N LEU A 71 2.09 -8.59 1.63
CA LEU A 71 0.68 -8.24 1.43
C LEU A 71 0.20 -8.72 0.06
N THR A 72 -1.10 -8.99 -0.04
CA THR A 72 -1.77 -9.18 -1.32
C THR A 72 -2.23 -7.83 -1.86
N THR A 73 -2.09 -7.61 -3.16
CA THR A 73 -2.35 -6.32 -3.82
C THR A 73 -3.52 -6.38 -4.81
N SER A 74 -4.29 -7.46 -4.84
CA SER A 74 -5.42 -7.58 -5.78
C SER A 74 -6.44 -6.46 -5.57
N PRO A 75 -6.93 -5.83 -6.65
CA PRO A 75 -8.00 -4.83 -6.58
C PRO A 75 -9.36 -5.51 -6.38
N HIS A 76 -10.40 -4.72 -6.15
CA HIS A 76 -11.78 -5.17 -6.26
C HIS A 76 -12.33 -4.74 -7.62
N ASP A 77 -11.78 -5.33 -8.69
CA ASP A 77 -12.12 -4.99 -10.07
C ASP A 77 -12.69 -6.23 -10.79
N PRO A 78 -13.87 -6.15 -11.43
CA PRO A 78 -14.45 -7.29 -12.15
C PRO A 78 -13.70 -7.67 -13.42
N LYS A 79 -12.83 -6.79 -13.95
CA LYS A 79 -12.11 -6.95 -15.22
C LYS A 79 -10.61 -7.21 -15.04
N ALA A 80 -10.04 -6.95 -13.86
CA ALA A 80 -8.61 -7.05 -13.62
C ALA A 80 -8.26 -7.73 -12.30
N VAL A 81 -7.31 -8.67 -12.35
CA VAL A 81 -6.76 -9.33 -11.15
C VAL A 81 -5.48 -8.66 -10.65
N VAL A 82 -4.86 -7.82 -11.49
CA VAL A 82 -3.66 -7.03 -11.18
C VAL A 82 -4.09 -5.58 -10.96
N THR A 83 -3.69 -5.02 -9.83
CA THR A 83 -4.02 -3.64 -9.46
C THR A 83 -3.25 -2.64 -10.31
N ASP A 84 -3.85 -1.47 -10.51
CA ASP A 84 -3.12 -0.26 -10.87
C ASP A 84 -2.72 0.53 -9.61
N SER A 85 -1.95 1.61 -9.77
CA SER A 85 -1.53 2.46 -8.65
C SER A 85 -2.71 3.12 -7.91
N ALA A 86 -3.84 3.36 -8.58
CA ALA A 86 -5.01 4.02 -8.00
C ALA A 86 -5.75 3.12 -7.02
N ALA A 87 -6.11 1.90 -7.42
CA ALA A 87 -6.77 0.95 -6.53
C ALA A 87 -5.88 0.56 -5.34
N ALA A 88 -4.59 0.37 -5.57
CA ALA A 88 -3.63 0.04 -4.51
C ALA A 88 -3.48 1.16 -3.48
N ALA A 89 -3.27 2.39 -3.95
CA ALA A 89 -3.12 3.54 -3.06
C ALA A 89 -4.41 3.87 -2.32
N SER A 90 -5.57 3.68 -2.97
CA SER A 90 -6.89 3.83 -2.33
C SER A 90 -7.05 2.84 -1.18
N ALA A 91 -6.69 1.56 -1.38
CA ALA A 91 -6.75 0.56 -0.31
C ALA A 91 -5.88 0.92 0.90
N TRP A 92 -4.70 1.51 0.70
CA TRP A 92 -3.87 2.00 1.80
C TRP A 92 -4.43 3.27 2.46
N ALA A 93 -5.02 4.17 1.66
CA ALA A 93 -5.51 5.44 2.12
C ALA A 93 -6.85 5.34 2.88
N THR A 94 -7.72 4.38 2.52
CA THR A 94 -9.08 4.28 3.06
C THR A 94 -9.29 3.01 3.89
N GLY A 95 -8.46 1.99 3.69
CA GLY A 95 -8.67 0.65 4.24
C GLY A 95 -9.65 -0.22 3.44
N GLU A 96 -10.14 0.27 2.29
CA GLU A 96 -11.13 -0.42 1.47
C GLU A 96 -10.62 -0.62 0.03
N LYS A 97 -10.82 -1.83 -0.50
CA LYS A 97 -10.45 -2.16 -1.88
C LYS A 97 -11.48 -1.60 -2.87
N THR A 98 -11.00 -1.09 -3.99
CA THR A 98 -11.82 -0.56 -5.09
C THR A 98 -11.32 -1.06 -6.46
N TYR A 99 -11.92 -0.59 -7.55
CA TYR A 99 -11.57 -0.95 -8.92
C TYR A 99 -10.38 -0.13 -9.46
N ASN A 100 -9.74 -0.63 -10.53
CA ASN A 100 -8.58 0.05 -11.12
C ASN A 100 -8.99 1.42 -11.69
N GLY A 101 -8.16 2.43 -11.45
CA GLY A 101 -8.42 3.81 -11.84
C GLY A 101 -9.22 4.63 -10.83
N ALA A 102 -9.88 4.00 -9.84
CA ALA A 102 -10.58 4.74 -8.78
C ALA A 102 -9.61 5.31 -7.75
N ILE A 103 -9.87 6.56 -7.34
CA ILE A 103 -9.14 7.28 -6.29
C ILE A 103 -10.08 7.43 -5.09
N SER A 104 -9.86 6.60 -4.07
CA SER A 104 -10.53 6.63 -2.77
C SER A 104 -12.06 6.71 -2.84
N VAL A 105 -12.65 6.01 -3.80
CA VAL A 105 -14.09 5.74 -3.84
C VAL A 105 -14.34 4.24 -3.67
N ASP A 106 -15.49 3.86 -3.14
CA ASP A 106 -15.91 2.45 -3.13
C ASP A 106 -16.23 1.96 -4.55
N VAL A 107 -16.60 0.69 -4.67
CA VAL A 107 -16.94 0.08 -5.97
C VAL A 107 -18.17 0.68 -6.65
N ASP A 108 -19.03 1.36 -5.87
CA ASP A 108 -20.22 2.05 -6.37
C ASP A 108 -19.93 3.53 -6.69
N GLY A 109 -18.70 4.01 -6.44
CA GLY A 109 -18.25 5.37 -6.69
C GLY A 109 -18.51 6.35 -5.54
N ASN A 110 -18.94 5.89 -4.37
CA ASN A 110 -19.12 6.75 -3.21
C ASN A 110 -17.77 7.13 -2.59
N LYS A 111 -17.66 8.37 -2.09
CA LYS A 111 -16.42 8.89 -1.50
C LYS A 111 -16.11 8.22 -0.17
N LEU A 112 -14.87 7.75 -0.02
CA LEU A 112 -14.36 7.19 1.22
C LEU A 112 -13.49 8.20 1.97
N ALA A 113 -13.58 8.21 3.30
CA ALA A 113 -12.75 9.08 4.13
C ALA A 113 -11.28 8.64 4.06
N THR A 114 -10.42 9.46 3.49
CA THR A 114 -8.99 9.13 3.34
C THR A 114 -8.23 9.35 4.64
N LEU A 115 -7.10 8.66 4.82
CA LEU A 115 -6.21 8.84 5.97
C LEU A 115 -5.73 10.29 6.11
N GLY A 116 -5.50 10.99 4.99
CA GLY A 116 -5.14 12.40 5.00
C GLY A 116 -6.27 13.30 5.52
N GLN A 117 -7.51 13.06 5.10
CA GLN A 117 -8.69 13.77 5.61
C GLN A 117 -8.91 13.48 7.10
N GLN A 118 -8.82 12.22 7.51
CA GLN A 118 -8.96 11.80 8.91
C GLN A 118 -7.87 12.43 9.80
N ALA A 119 -6.61 12.44 9.35
CA ALA A 119 -5.51 13.08 10.07
C ALA A 119 -5.72 14.59 10.22
N LYS A 120 -6.21 15.27 9.17
CA LYS A 120 -6.53 16.71 9.23
C LYS A 120 -7.67 16.98 10.20
N ALA A 121 -8.74 16.18 10.16
CA ALA A 121 -9.87 16.27 11.08
C ALA A 121 -9.43 16.04 12.55
N ALA A 122 -8.42 15.21 12.77
CA ALA A 122 -7.79 14.99 14.08
C ALA A 122 -6.78 16.09 14.48
N GLY A 123 -6.69 17.20 13.75
CA GLY A 123 -5.79 18.32 14.03
C GLY A 123 -4.31 18.01 13.79
N LYS A 124 -3.98 16.97 13.03
CA LYS A 124 -2.60 16.65 12.65
C LYS A 124 -2.19 17.42 11.41
N ARG A 125 -0.89 17.68 11.28
CA ARG A 125 -0.31 18.15 10.01
C ARG A 125 -0.22 16.99 9.04
N THR A 126 -0.48 17.27 7.78
CA THR A 126 -0.47 16.27 6.71
C THR A 126 0.36 16.78 5.53
N GLY A 127 0.86 15.86 4.71
CA GLY A 127 1.59 16.23 3.51
C GLY A 127 1.84 15.07 2.58
N LEU A 128 2.16 15.40 1.34
CA LEU A 128 2.55 14.46 0.31
C LEU A 128 3.86 14.92 -0.35
N VAL A 129 4.70 13.94 -0.67
CA VAL A 129 5.97 14.14 -1.38
C VAL A 129 6.06 13.04 -2.42
N THR A 130 6.31 13.41 -3.67
CA THR A 130 6.41 12.46 -4.77
C THR A 130 7.45 12.92 -5.79
N THR A 131 8.02 11.97 -6.53
CA THR A 131 8.83 12.24 -7.72
C THR A 131 7.97 12.29 -8.99
N ALA A 132 6.71 11.85 -8.92
CA ALA A 132 5.74 11.94 -10.00
C ALA A 132 5.00 13.29 -9.99
N GLN A 133 3.92 13.39 -10.75
CA GLN A 133 2.98 14.51 -10.61
C GLN A 133 2.25 14.39 -9.27
N VAL A 134 2.04 15.51 -8.58
CA VAL A 134 1.35 15.52 -7.27
C VAL A 134 -0.10 15.06 -7.35
N THR A 135 -0.68 15.14 -8.54
CA THR A 135 -2.02 14.69 -8.93
C THR A 135 -2.07 13.27 -9.47
N ASP A 136 -0.94 12.57 -9.61
CA ASP A 136 -0.95 11.15 -9.98
C ASP A 136 -1.54 10.30 -8.84
N ALA A 137 -1.93 9.07 -9.16
CA ALA A 137 -2.80 8.26 -8.34
C ALA A 137 -2.29 8.01 -6.92
N SER A 138 -0.99 7.71 -6.76
CA SER A 138 -0.43 7.35 -5.46
C SER A 138 -0.55 8.46 -4.40
N PRO A 139 -0.13 9.72 -4.66
CA PRO A 139 -0.41 10.81 -3.73
C PRO A 139 -1.90 11.19 -3.69
N ALA A 140 -2.60 11.15 -4.83
CA ALA A 140 -4.01 11.55 -4.94
C ALA A 140 -4.94 10.77 -4.01
N ALA A 141 -4.74 9.46 -3.89
CA ALA A 141 -5.58 8.60 -3.05
C ALA A 141 -5.63 9.04 -1.58
N PHE A 142 -4.56 9.63 -1.05
CA PHE A 142 -4.53 10.07 0.35
C PHE A 142 -5.30 11.37 0.61
N PHE A 143 -5.60 12.15 -0.44
CA PHE A 143 -6.07 13.53 -0.28
C PHE A 143 -7.20 13.94 -1.23
N SER A 144 -7.73 13.04 -2.04
CA SER A 144 -8.82 13.31 -2.97
C SER A 144 -9.70 12.08 -3.17
N ASN A 145 -10.87 12.29 -3.77
CA ASN A 145 -11.81 11.26 -4.15
C ASN A 145 -12.30 11.49 -5.59
N THR A 146 -12.08 10.54 -6.48
CA THR A 146 -12.59 10.58 -7.86
C THR A 146 -12.75 9.16 -8.42
N ALA A 147 -13.76 8.95 -9.28
CA ALA A 147 -13.99 7.68 -9.96
C ALA A 147 -12.94 7.39 -11.05
N ASP A 148 -12.17 8.40 -11.47
CA ASP A 148 -11.16 8.27 -12.51
C ASP A 148 -9.91 9.08 -12.16
N ARG A 149 -8.78 8.37 -12.02
CA ARG A 149 -7.44 8.92 -11.79
C ARG A 149 -6.99 9.91 -12.87
N GLY A 150 -7.59 9.88 -14.06
CA GLY A 150 -7.34 10.84 -15.13
C GLY A 150 -7.87 12.25 -14.84
N GLN A 151 -8.77 12.41 -13.86
CA GLN A 151 -9.36 13.71 -13.50
C GLN A 151 -8.42 14.54 -12.60
N GLN A 152 -7.22 14.81 -13.09
CA GLN A 152 -6.16 15.46 -12.32
C GLN A 152 -6.50 16.91 -11.91
N ASP A 153 -7.22 17.65 -12.74
CA ASP A 153 -7.68 19.00 -12.39
C ASP A 153 -8.63 18.99 -11.19
N GLU A 154 -9.52 18.00 -11.11
CA GLU A 154 -10.42 17.83 -9.98
C GLU A 154 -9.64 17.38 -8.72
N ILE A 155 -8.63 16.53 -8.88
CA ILE A 155 -7.72 16.14 -7.79
C ILE A 155 -7.00 17.39 -7.23
N ALA A 156 -6.44 18.23 -8.12
CA ALA A 156 -5.78 19.47 -7.74
C ALA A 156 -6.75 20.44 -7.02
N ARG A 157 -7.97 20.60 -7.54
CA ARG A 157 -9.01 21.41 -6.90
C ARG A 157 -9.32 20.91 -5.48
N GLN A 158 -9.44 19.60 -5.29
CA GLN A 158 -9.67 19.02 -3.97
C GLN A 158 -8.51 19.25 -3.00
N TYR A 159 -7.26 19.25 -3.46
CA TYR A 159 -6.12 19.61 -2.60
C TYR A 159 -6.23 21.04 -2.05
N LEU A 160 -6.69 21.98 -2.87
CA LEU A 160 -6.78 23.39 -2.51
C LEU A 160 -8.02 23.69 -1.66
N ASP A 161 -9.17 23.11 -2.03
CA ASP A 161 -10.45 23.50 -1.46
C ASP A 161 -10.92 22.57 -0.32
N VAL A 162 -10.57 21.28 -0.41
CA VAL A 162 -11.16 20.23 0.44
C VAL A 162 -10.15 19.71 1.46
N SER A 163 -9.11 19.01 1.01
CA SER A 163 -8.22 18.25 1.90
C SER A 163 -7.09 19.09 2.50
N ARG A 164 -6.63 20.14 1.80
CA ARG A 164 -5.65 21.14 2.27
C ARG A 164 -4.46 20.52 3.03
N PRO A 165 -3.70 19.61 2.40
CA PRO A 165 -2.44 19.13 2.97
C PRO A 165 -1.51 20.32 3.25
N ASP A 166 -0.77 20.26 4.36
CA ASP A 166 0.12 21.34 4.79
C ASP A 166 1.40 21.41 3.93
N VAL A 167 1.78 20.29 3.30
CA VAL A 167 2.94 20.19 2.41
C VAL A 167 2.55 19.41 1.16
N ILE A 168 2.88 19.98 -0.01
CA ILE A 168 2.75 19.34 -1.32
C ILE A 168 4.09 19.54 -2.03
N LEU A 169 4.82 18.47 -2.31
CA LEU A 169 6.10 18.52 -3.04
C LEU A 169 6.11 17.46 -4.16
N GLY A 170 6.35 17.90 -5.39
CA GLY A 170 6.44 17.05 -6.59
C GLY A 170 6.39 17.89 -7.85
N GLY A 171 6.22 17.23 -9.01
CA GLY A 171 5.95 17.91 -10.28
C GLY A 171 4.46 17.95 -10.62
N GLY A 172 4.15 18.26 -11.88
CA GLY A 172 2.77 18.40 -12.37
C GLY A 172 2.18 19.74 -11.98
#